data_AF-A0AA35VIA8-F1
#
_entry.id   AF-A0AA35VIA8-F1
#
_cell.length_a   1.000
_cell.length_b   1.000
_cell.length_c   1.000
_cell.angle_alpha   90.00
_cell.angle_beta   90.00
_cell.angle_gamma   90.00
#
_symmetry.space_group_name_H-M   'P 1'
#
loop_
_entity.id
_entity.type
_entity.pdbx_description
1 polymer ?
#
loop_
_entity_poly.entity_id
_entity_poly.type
_entity_poly.pdbx_seq_one_letter_code
_entity_poly.pdbx_strand_id
1 'polypeptide(L)'
;MEPTPPPSPDTINSNNSISSRDGLYLNDLHTIFCDCGDKIAEQKGDVERMKEEMGRNYLHSRVDVLNMQQRFDKVEKQIKAIALLVVGLVVLAALGNNEAKMVKCSCGCLAIIRMSSTPSNPGRPFYACPTKGPRNGFICWVEEADSKNMSVEAVMIAGLARSKKKLESKIWKLKMSLVLSWIIFFGIIVYKL
;
A
#
# COMPACT_ATOMS: atom_id res chain seq x y z
N MET A 1 46.85 -11.01 0.07
CA MET A 1 47.68 -11.18 1.28
C MET A 1 48.01 -12.66 1.37
N GLU A 2 49.29 -12.96 1.25
CA GLU A 2 49.87 -14.29 1.12
C GLU A 2 50.05 -14.91 2.52
N PRO A 3 49.74 -16.20 2.75
CA PRO A 3 49.91 -16.82 4.06
C PRO A 3 51.39 -17.22 4.25
N THR A 4 51.99 -16.73 5.33
CA THR A 4 53.39 -16.99 5.69
C THR A 4 53.59 -18.45 6.14
N PRO A 5 54.69 -19.11 5.72
CA PRO A 5 54.92 -20.53 6.00
C PRO A 5 55.36 -20.78 7.45
N PRO A 6 55.13 -21.99 8.00
CA PRO A 6 55.54 -22.34 9.35
C PRO A 6 57.07 -22.51 9.45
N PRO A 7 57.68 -22.18 10.61
CA PRO A 7 59.11 -22.33 10.81
C PRO A 7 59.53 -23.81 10.95
N SER A 8 60.70 -24.11 10.37
CA SER A 8 61.39 -25.42 10.36
C SER A 8 61.94 -25.79 11.75
N PRO A 9 61.97 -27.07 12.13
CA PRO A 9 62.52 -27.50 13.41
C PRO A 9 64.05 -27.70 13.31
N ASP A 10 64.82 -26.73 13.82
CA ASP A 10 66.27 -26.88 13.92
C ASP A 10 66.68 -27.66 15.19
N THR A 11 67.34 -28.79 14.92
CA THR A 11 68.56 -29.32 15.56
C THR A 11 68.57 -29.48 17.09
N ILE A 12 68.34 -30.73 17.49
CA ILE A 12 68.63 -31.30 18.81
C ILE A 12 70.14 -31.21 19.09
N ASN A 13 70.55 -30.36 20.03
CA ASN A 13 71.86 -30.46 20.64
C ASN A 13 71.76 -31.39 21.85
N SER A 14 72.12 -32.65 21.62
CA SER A 14 72.53 -33.57 22.68
C SER A 14 73.63 -32.90 23.48
N ASN A 15 73.49 -32.87 24.80
CA ASN A 15 74.55 -33.07 25.80
C ASN A 15 74.09 -32.39 27.10
N ASN A 16 73.52 -33.16 28.02
CA ASN A 16 73.86 -33.01 29.43
C ASN A 16 73.50 -34.26 30.22
N SER A 17 74.56 -34.86 30.73
CA SER A 17 74.72 -35.87 31.77
C SER A 17 73.53 -36.11 32.70
N ILE A 18 73.12 -37.38 32.75
CA ILE A 18 72.22 -37.97 33.74
C ILE A 18 72.98 -38.08 35.07
N SER A 19 72.51 -37.36 36.09
CA SER A 19 72.93 -37.57 37.48
C SER A 19 71.73 -37.45 38.42
N SER A 20 71.31 -38.63 38.91
CA SER A 20 70.75 -38.86 40.25
C SER A 20 69.67 -37.89 40.75
N ARG A 21 68.43 -37.98 40.25
CA ARG A 21 67.25 -37.38 40.94
C ARG A 21 65.87 -37.92 40.50
N ASP A 22 65.71 -39.22 40.29
CA ASP A 22 64.58 -39.77 39.52
C ASP A 22 63.32 -40.20 40.33
N GLY A 23 63.18 -39.79 41.59
CA GLY A 23 62.04 -40.19 42.45
C GLY A 23 60.86 -39.21 42.49
N LEU A 24 61.07 -37.94 42.11
CA LEU A 24 60.07 -36.86 42.26
C LEU A 24 59.39 -36.47 40.95
N TYR A 25 59.73 -37.10 39.82
CA TYR A 25 59.30 -36.63 38.50
C TYR A 25 58.02 -37.32 37.98
N LEU A 26 57.72 -38.55 38.42
CA LEU A 26 56.63 -39.34 37.84
C LEU A 26 55.24 -38.93 38.38
N ASN A 27 55.14 -38.65 39.68
CA ASN A 27 53.87 -38.24 40.31
C ASN A 27 53.44 -36.82 39.90
N ASP A 28 54.40 -35.90 39.75
CA ASP A 28 54.13 -34.56 39.23
C ASP A 28 53.70 -34.60 37.76
N LEU A 29 54.35 -35.45 36.95
CA LEU A 29 53.97 -35.65 35.55
C LEU A 29 52.56 -36.26 35.42
N HIS A 30 52.21 -37.23 36.26
CA HIS A 30 50.88 -37.82 36.30
C HIS A 30 49.81 -36.80 36.70
N THR A 31 50.11 -35.95 37.69
CA THR A 31 49.19 -34.89 38.13
C THR A 31 48.95 -33.86 37.03
N ILE A 32 50.01 -33.46 36.32
CA ILE A 32 49.92 -32.56 35.15
C ILE A 32 49.13 -33.23 34.02
N PHE A 33 49.33 -34.52 33.77
CA PHE A 33 48.60 -35.24 32.72
C PHE A 33 47.10 -35.35 33.04
N CYS A 34 46.74 -35.66 34.29
CA CYS A 34 45.35 -35.67 34.74
C CYS A 34 44.71 -34.28 34.65
N ASP A 35 45.38 -33.24 35.15
CA ASP A 35 44.89 -31.85 35.10
C ASP A 35 44.71 -31.35 33.65
N CYS A 36 45.65 -31.66 32.75
CA CYS A 36 45.48 -31.37 31.32
C CYS A 36 44.33 -32.17 30.71
N GLY A 37 44.16 -33.44 31.06
CA GLY A 37 43.07 -34.29 30.57
C GLY A 37 41.70 -33.73 30.95
N ASP A 38 41.54 -33.30 32.20
CA ASP A 38 40.31 -32.70 32.71
C ASP A 38 40.01 -31.35 32.02
N LYS A 39 41.03 -30.49 31.87
CA LYS A 39 40.90 -29.21 31.13
C LYS A 39 40.52 -29.40 29.66
N ILE A 40 41.07 -30.42 29.01
CA ILE A 40 40.71 -30.74 27.61
C ILE A 40 39.27 -31.22 27.53
N ALA A 41 38.82 -32.04 28.48
CA ALA A 41 37.45 -32.53 28.54
C ALA A 41 36.45 -31.38 28.78
N GLU A 42 36.77 -30.46 29.70
CA GLU A 42 35.98 -29.26 29.97
C GLU A 42 35.90 -28.35 28.74
N GLN A 43 37.04 -28.03 28.12
CA GLN A 43 37.10 -27.18 26.95
C GLN A 43 36.32 -27.78 25.77
N LYS A 44 36.37 -29.11 25.58
CA LYS A 44 35.56 -29.81 24.58
C LYS A 44 34.07 -29.70 24.87
N GLY A 45 33.67 -29.81 26.13
CA GLY A 45 32.28 -29.63 26.57
C GLY A 45 31.76 -28.21 26.28
N ASP A 46 32.57 -27.19 26.57
CA ASP A 46 32.19 -25.81 26.32
C ASP A 46 32.10 -25.47 24.83
N VAL A 47 32.98 -26.04 23.99
CA VAL A 47 32.91 -25.89 22.53
C VAL A 47 31.62 -26.51 21.97
N GLU A 48 31.22 -27.70 22.41
CA GLU A 48 29.97 -28.32 21.98
C GLU A 48 28.75 -27.51 22.46
N ARG A 49 28.76 -27.01 23.70
CA ARG A 49 27.68 -26.15 24.22
C ARG A 49 27.57 -24.85 23.41
N MET A 50 28.69 -24.20 23.12
CA MET A 50 28.74 -22.99 22.31
C MET A 50 28.24 -23.22 20.88
N LYS A 51 28.58 -24.38 20.29
CA LYS A 51 28.12 -24.79 18.95
C LYS A 51 26.61 -25.03 18.93
N GLU A 52 26.05 -25.68 19.95
CA GLU A 52 24.59 -25.85 20.08
C GLU A 52 23.87 -24.51 20.23
N GLU A 53 24.38 -23.62 21.09
CA GLU A 53 23.82 -22.28 21.26
C GLU A 53 23.86 -21.47 19.97
N MET A 54 24.99 -21.49 19.26
CA MET A 54 25.13 -20.78 17.99
C MET A 54 24.20 -21.37 16.91
N GLY A 55 24.02 -22.70 16.88
CA GLY A 55 23.07 -23.36 16.00
C GLY A 55 21.61 -22.96 16.30
N ARG A 56 21.22 -22.94 17.58
CA ARG A 56 19.88 -22.50 18.01
C ARG A 56 19.63 -21.03 17.67
N ASN A 57 20.59 -20.15 17.96
CA ASN A 57 20.48 -18.72 17.67
C ASN A 57 20.40 -18.46 16.15
N TYR A 58 21.16 -19.21 15.35
CA TYR A 58 21.08 -19.14 13.89
C TYR A 58 19.69 -19.54 13.37
N LEU A 59 19.13 -20.65 13.87
CA LEU A 59 17.79 -21.08 13.49
C LEU A 59 16.72 -20.08 13.91
N HIS A 60 16.81 -19.53 15.13
CA HIS A 60 15.89 -18.52 15.63
C HIS A 60 15.91 -17.26 14.74
N SER A 61 17.10 -16.76 14.42
CA SER A 61 17.30 -15.63 13.50
C SER A 61 16.66 -15.89 12.13
N ARG A 62 16.80 -17.08 11.57
CA ARG A 62 16.16 -17.43 10.28
C ARG A 62 14.64 -17.48 10.36
N VAL A 63 14.08 -17.99 11.46
CA VAL A 63 12.62 -18.00 11.67
C VAL A 63 12.09 -16.57 11.78
N ASP A 64 12.80 -15.70 12.49
CA ASP A 64 12.43 -14.29 12.60
C ASP A 64 12.46 -13.59 11.25
N VAL A 65 13.49 -13.82 10.43
CA VAL A 65 13.57 -13.27 9.07
C VAL A 65 12.37 -13.70 8.22
N LEU A 66 12.01 -15.00 8.25
CA LEU A 66 10.85 -15.50 7.51
C LEU A 66 9.53 -14.93 8.02
N ASN A 67 9.36 -14.82 9.35
CA ASN A 67 8.18 -14.23 9.97
C ASN A 67 8.03 -12.75 9.58
N MET A 68 9.14 -11.99 9.54
CA MET A 68 9.12 -10.61 9.07
C MET A 68 8.75 -10.54 7.59
N GLN A 69 9.33 -11.39 6.74
CA GLN A 69 9.04 -11.43 5.32
C GLN A 69 7.54 -11.70 5.06
N GLN A 70 6.93 -12.64 5.78
CA GLN A 70 5.50 -12.92 5.68
C GLN A 70 4.62 -11.73 6.11
N ARG A 71 5.05 -10.97 7.14
CA ARG A 71 4.34 -9.75 7.56
C ARG A 71 4.39 -8.67 6.48
N PHE A 72 5.53 -8.50 5.82
CA PHE A 72 5.67 -7.56 4.70
C PHE A 72 4.72 -7.92 3.54
N ASP A 73 4.67 -9.18 3.12
CA ASP A 73 3.76 -9.63 2.05
C ASP A 73 2.29 -9.39 2.40
N LYS A 74 1.93 -9.61 3.67
CA LYS A 74 0.56 -9.35 4.16
C LYS A 74 0.22 -7.87 4.11
N VAL A 75 1.13 -7.01 4.58
CA VAL A 75 0.95 -5.55 4.57
C VAL A 75 0.88 -5.04 3.13
N GLU A 76 1.72 -5.54 2.22
CA GLU A 76 1.69 -5.17 0.80
C GLU A 76 0.33 -5.46 0.15
N LYS A 77 -0.23 -6.64 0.41
CA LYS A 77 -1.58 -7.00 -0.08
C LYS A 77 -2.66 -6.09 0.50
N GLN A 78 -2.57 -5.75 1.79
CA GLN A 78 -3.52 -4.82 2.42
C GLN A 78 -3.42 -3.42 1.82
N ILE A 79 -2.21 -2.91 1.58
CA ILE A 79 -1.99 -1.61 0.93
C ILE A 79 -2.59 -1.61 -0.47
N LYS A 80 -2.35 -2.65 -1.27
CA LYS A 80 -2.93 -2.79 -2.63
C LYS A 80 -4.47 -2.78 -2.59
N ALA A 81 -5.08 -3.49 -1.64
CA ALA A 81 -6.53 -3.53 -1.49
C ALA A 81 -7.12 -2.15 -1.10
N ILE A 82 -6.49 -1.46 -0.13
CA ILE A 82 -6.92 -0.12 0.28
C ILE A 82 -6.79 0.87 -0.88
N ALA A 83 -5.69 0.83 -1.63
CA ALA A 83 -5.48 1.69 -2.79
C ALA A 83 -6.59 1.54 -3.84
N LEU A 84 -6.99 0.29 -4.16
CA LEU A 84 -8.08 0.02 -5.09
C LEU A 84 -9.43 0.58 -4.60
N LEU A 85 -9.73 0.44 -3.30
CA LEU A 85 -10.95 0.99 -2.70
C LEU A 85 -10.99 2.53 -2.80
N VAL A 86 -9.88 3.20 -2.50
CA VAL A 86 -9.78 4.66 -2.56
C VAL A 86 -9.97 5.15 -4.00
N VAL A 87 -9.33 4.52 -4.97
CA VAL A 87 -9.49 4.86 -6.40
C VAL A 87 -10.95 4.70 -6.83
N GLY A 88 -11.61 3.60 -6.43
CA GLY A 88 -13.03 3.38 -6.73
C GLY A 88 -13.93 4.48 -6.17
N LEU A 89 -13.73 4.89 -4.91
CA LEU A 89 -14.49 5.98 -4.29
C LEU A 89 -14.28 7.33 -5.00
N VAL A 90 -13.05 7.63 -5.42
CA VAL A 90 -12.74 8.86 -6.16
C VAL A 90 -13.45 8.89 -7.52
N VAL A 91 -13.50 7.77 -8.24
CA VAL A 91 -14.21 7.66 -9.53
C VAL A 91 -15.71 7.85 -9.32
N LEU A 92 -16.31 7.24 -8.30
CA LEU A 92 -17.74 7.42 -7.99
C LEU A 92 -18.07 8.87 -7.65
N ALA A 93 -17.24 9.55 -6.85
CA ALA A 93 -17.39 10.97 -6.53
C ALA A 93 -17.13 11.91 -7.72
N ALA A 94 -16.44 11.43 -8.77
CA ALA A 94 -16.25 12.16 -10.02
C ALA A 94 -17.44 11.99 -10.97
N LEU A 95 -18.14 10.86 -10.94
CA LEU A 95 -19.27 10.54 -11.83
C LEU A 95 -20.65 10.91 -11.25
N GLY A 96 -20.77 11.02 -9.92
CA GLY A 96 -22.02 11.38 -9.27
C GLY A 96 -22.24 12.88 -9.29
N ASN A 97 -22.92 13.40 -10.33
CA ASN A 97 -23.70 14.64 -10.29
C ASN A 97 -24.61 14.74 -11.54
N ASN A 98 -25.71 13.99 -11.54
CA ASN A 98 -26.81 14.19 -12.49
C ASN A 98 -28.00 14.77 -11.71
N GLU A 99 -28.06 16.10 -11.59
CA GLU A 99 -29.26 16.76 -11.07
C GLU A 99 -30.41 16.54 -12.07
N ALA A 100 -31.30 15.60 -11.77
CA ALA A 100 -32.54 15.43 -12.49
C ALA A 100 -33.48 16.60 -12.14
N LYS A 101 -33.69 17.52 -13.09
CA LYS A 101 -34.68 18.59 -12.94
C LYS A 101 -36.09 17.98 -12.85
N MET A 102 -36.79 18.22 -11.74
CA MET A 102 -38.18 17.79 -11.56
C MET A 102 -39.15 18.80 -12.21
N VAL A 103 -39.82 18.40 -13.28
CA VAL A 103 -40.91 19.17 -13.91
C VAL A 103 -42.24 18.49 -13.60
N LYS A 104 -43.26 19.25 -13.17
CA LYS A 104 -44.59 18.73 -12.82
C LYS A 104 -45.63 19.14 -13.86
N CYS A 105 -46.54 18.22 -14.18
CA CYS A 105 -47.74 18.51 -14.95
C CYS A 105 -48.78 19.25 -14.09
N SER A 106 -49.71 19.96 -14.71
CA SER A 106 -50.88 20.57 -14.05
C SER A 106 -51.77 19.57 -13.29
N CYS A 107 -51.70 18.28 -13.63
CA CYS A 107 -52.35 17.22 -12.86
C CYS A 107 -51.62 16.83 -11.57
N GLY A 108 -50.47 17.43 -11.27
CA GLY A 108 -49.64 17.16 -10.10
C GLY A 108 -48.63 16.01 -10.27
N CYS A 109 -48.73 15.22 -11.34
CA CYS A 109 -47.78 14.14 -11.64
C CYS A 109 -46.44 14.68 -12.13
N LEU A 110 -45.35 13.97 -11.82
CA LEU A 110 -44.02 14.25 -12.39
C LEU A 110 -44.02 13.94 -13.88
N ALA A 111 -43.57 14.93 -14.68
CA ALA A 111 -43.49 14.79 -16.11
C ALA A 111 -42.34 13.87 -16.51
N ILE A 112 -42.57 13.07 -17.55
CA ILE A 112 -41.58 12.14 -18.10
C ILE A 112 -40.97 12.71 -19.37
N ILE A 113 -39.69 12.43 -19.63
CA ILE A 113 -39.04 12.84 -20.88
C ILE A 113 -39.40 11.84 -21.98
N ARG A 114 -39.84 12.36 -23.12
CA ARG A 114 -40.13 11.62 -24.36
C ARG A 114 -39.36 12.23 -25.53
N MET A 115 -39.13 11.44 -26.57
CA MET A 115 -38.49 11.89 -27.80
C MET A 115 -39.54 12.08 -28.89
N SER A 116 -39.51 13.20 -29.60
CA SER A 116 -40.40 13.43 -30.74
C SER A 116 -40.02 12.55 -31.93
N SER A 117 -41.02 11.90 -32.53
CA SER A 117 -40.88 11.12 -33.76
C SER A 117 -41.45 11.85 -34.98
N THR A 118 -41.75 13.14 -34.86
CA THR A 118 -42.31 13.92 -35.97
C THR A 118 -41.24 14.20 -37.02
N PRO A 119 -41.57 14.18 -38.34
CA PRO A 119 -40.60 14.48 -39.40
C PRO A 119 -39.95 15.86 -39.26
N SER A 120 -40.69 16.83 -38.70
CA SER A 120 -40.19 18.19 -38.49
C SER A 120 -39.28 18.35 -37.27
N ASN A 121 -39.37 17.45 -36.27
CA ASN A 121 -38.59 17.53 -35.04
C ASN A 121 -38.14 16.12 -34.55
N PRO A 122 -37.38 15.36 -35.35
CA PRO A 122 -36.98 14.01 -35.00
C PRO A 122 -35.98 14.01 -33.84
N GLY A 123 -36.20 13.18 -32.83
CA GLY A 123 -35.29 13.02 -31.70
C GLY A 123 -35.24 14.19 -30.72
N ARG A 124 -36.08 15.22 -30.85
CA ARG A 124 -36.10 16.33 -29.89
C ARG A 124 -36.82 15.92 -28.59
N PRO A 125 -36.22 16.11 -27.40
CA PRO A 125 -36.82 15.71 -26.13
C PRO A 125 -37.85 16.72 -25.63
N PHE A 126 -38.95 16.22 -25.05
CA PHE A 126 -39.98 17.01 -24.39
C PHE A 126 -40.49 16.34 -23.12
N TYR A 127 -40.92 17.14 -22.15
CA TYR A 127 -41.65 16.70 -20.97
C TYR A 127 -43.10 16.42 -21.34
N ALA A 128 -43.62 15.26 -20.93
CA ALA A 128 -44.98 14.84 -21.14
C ALA A 128 -45.64 14.38 -19.82
N CYS A 129 -46.95 14.56 -19.71
CA CYS A 129 -47.71 13.95 -18.64
C CYS A 129 -47.64 12.40 -18.75
N PRO A 130 -47.39 11.65 -17.65
CA PRO A 130 -47.37 10.19 -17.69
C PRO A 130 -48.78 9.58 -17.86
N THR A 131 -49.83 10.29 -17.48
CA THR A 131 -51.22 9.80 -17.52
C THR A 131 -51.92 10.19 -18.83
N LYS A 132 -52.54 9.21 -19.50
CA LYS A 132 -53.41 9.42 -20.66
C LYS A 132 -54.81 9.80 -20.16
N GLY A 133 -55.14 11.08 -20.15
CA GLY A 133 -56.45 11.55 -19.68
C GLY A 133 -56.96 12.77 -20.47
N PRO A 134 -58.29 12.97 -20.52
CA PRO A 134 -58.93 13.99 -21.35
C PRO A 134 -58.61 15.45 -20.97
N ARG A 135 -57.95 15.68 -19.82
CA ARG A 135 -57.58 17.01 -19.31
C ARG A 135 -56.08 17.33 -19.32
N ASN A 136 -55.20 16.42 -19.76
CA ASN A 136 -53.77 16.49 -19.43
C ASN A 136 -52.85 16.41 -20.68
N GLY A 137 -52.93 17.42 -21.55
CA GLY A 137 -52.04 17.56 -22.72
C GLY A 137 -50.71 18.27 -22.41
N PHE A 138 -50.14 18.12 -21.21
CA PHE A 138 -48.90 18.81 -20.88
C PHE A 138 -47.77 18.29 -21.76
N ILE A 139 -47.30 19.17 -22.64
CA ILE A 139 -46.13 19.01 -23.49
C ILE A 139 -45.30 20.27 -23.31
N CYS A 140 -44.04 20.12 -22.89
CA CYS A 140 -43.12 21.23 -22.77
C CYS A 140 -41.75 20.79 -23.29
N TRP A 141 -41.22 21.49 -24.28
CA TRP A 141 -39.87 21.22 -24.77
C TRP A 141 -38.87 21.44 -23.64
N VAL A 142 -37.85 20.59 -23.56
CA VAL A 142 -36.86 20.65 -22.46
C VAL A 142 -36.19 22.03 -22.40
N GLU A 143 -35.92 22.64 -23.55
CA GLU A 143 -35.34 23.98 -23.68
C GLU A 143 -36.30 25.12 -23.28
N GLU A 144 -37.62 24.94 -23.42
CA GLU A 144 -38.61 25.95 -23.05
C GLU A 144 -38.90 25.97 -21.55
N ALA A 145 -38.85 24.80 -20.91
CA ALA A 145 -38.89 24.69 -19.45
C ALA A 145 -37.72 25.45 -18.80
N ASP A 146 -36.58 25.51 -19.48
CA ASP A 146 -35.40 26.25 -19.03
C ASP A 146 -35.51 27.76 -19.29
N SER A 147 -36.36 28.18 -20.24
CA SER A 147 -36.50 29.57 -20.69
C SER A 147 -37.67 30.33 -20.03
N LYS A 148 -38.75 29.67 -19.57
CA LYS A 148 -39.94 30.37 -19.01
C LYS A 148 -39.77 30.96 -17.61
N ASN A 149 -38.65 30.71 -16.94
CA ASN A 149 -38.27 31.36 -15.67
C ASN A 149 -37.59 32.74 -15.89
N MET A 150 -37.62 33.29 -17.10
CA MET A 150 -36.73 34.35 -17.56
C MET A 150 -37.43 35.72 -17.69
N SER A 151 -37.39 36.56 -16.65
CA SER A 151 -37.48 38.02 -16.88
C SER A 151 -36.82 38.90 -15.81
N VAL A 152 -36.66 38.41 -14.57
CA VAL A 152 -35.76 39.03 -13.56
C VAL A 152 -34.76 38.00 -13.02
N GLU A 153 -35.19 36.73 -13.01
CA GLU A 153 -34.35 35.58 -12.66
C GLU A 153 -33.18 35.39 -13.62
N ALA A 154 -33.30 35.70 -14.92
CA ALA A 154 -32.28 35.41 -15.91
C ALA A 154 -30.93 36.14 -15.69
N VAL A 155 -30.97 37.38 -15.20
CA VAL A 155 -29.75 38.13 -14.86
C VAL A 155 -29.10 37.54 -13.60
N MET A 156 -29.92 37.22 -12.60
CA MET A 156 -29.48 36.54 -11.37
C MET A 156 -28.93 35.13 -11.66
N ILE A 157 -29.61 34.35 -12.51
CA ILE A 157 -29.22 33.01 -12.99
C ILE A 157 -27.96 33.09 -13.83
N ALA A 158 -27.79 34.11 -14.69
CA ALA A 158 -26.53 34.29 -15.42
C ALA A 158 -25.36 34.59 -14.47
N GLY A 159 -25.59 35.41 -13.44
CA GLY A 159 -24.64 35.66 -12.35
C GLY A 159 -24.33 34.40 -11.53
N LEU A 160 -25.36 33.63 -11.17
CA LEU A 160 -25.25 32.36 -10.45
C LEU A 160 -24.57 31.29 -11.30
N ALA A 161 -24.87 31.21 -12.59
CA ALA A 161 -24.28 30.26 -13.53
C ALA A 161 -22.81 30.58 -13.80
N ARG A 162 -22.45 31.87 -13.92
CA ARG A 162 -21.05 32.31 -14.02
C ARG A 162 -20.30 32.00 -12.72
N SER A 163 -20.94 32.18 -11.57
CA SER A 163 -20.39 31.82 -10.26
C SER A 163 -20.28 30.30 -10.07
N LYS A 164 -21.26 29.51 -10.53
CA LYS A 164 -21.28 28.04 -10.54
C LYS A 164 -20.17 27.51 -11.43
N LYS A 165 -20.01 28.00 -12.67
CA LYS A 165 -18.87 27.64 -13.54
C LYS A 165 -17.52 28.00 -12.92
N LYS A 166 -17.44 29.14 -12.23
CA LYS A 166 -16.23 29.56 -11.50
C LYS A 166 -15.96 28.65 -10.30
N LEU A 167 -16.99 28.20 -9.61
CA LEU A 167 -16.89 27.27 -8.48
C LEU A 167 -16.55 25.86 -8.96
N GLU A 168 -17.20 25.37 -10.01
CA GLU A 168 -16.93 24.08 -10.65
C GLU A 168 -15.52 24.01 -11.22
N SER A 169 -15.02 25.08 -11.85
CA SER A 169 -13.63 25.12 -12.30
C SER A 169 -12.63 25.14 -11.15
N LYS A 170 -12.94 25.81 -10.03
CA LYS A 170 -12.13 25.72 -8.80
C LYS A 170 -12.18 24.32 -8.19
N ILE A 171 -13.36 23.71 -8.13
CA ILE A 171 -13.55 22.34 -7.66
C ILE A 171 -12.80 21.37 -8.57
N TRP A 172 -12.85 21.53 -9.89
CA TRP A 172 -12.12 20.69 -10.84
C TRP A 172 -10.62 20.87 -10.71
N LYS A 173 -10.14 22.10 -10.54
CA LYS A 173 -8.72 22.38 -10.24
C LYS A 173 -8.28 21.73 -8.92
N LEU A 174 -9.10 21.83 -7.86
CA LEU A 174 -8.82 21.18 -6.58
C LEU A 174 -8.87 19.67 -6.68
N LYS A 175 -9.87 19.10 -7.37
CA LYS A 175 -9.99 17.66 -7.65
C LYS A 175 -8.77 17.16 -8.44
N MET A 176 -8.36 17.87 -9.49
CA MET A 176 -7.17 17.52 -10.28
C MET A 176 -5.88 17.67 -9.49
N SER A 177 -5.74 18.73 -8.69
CA SER A 177 -4.60 18.92 -7.79
C SER A 177 -4.53 17.80 -6.75
N LEU A 178 -5.67 17.36 -6.20
CA LEU A 178 -5.75 16.27 -5.26
C LEU A 178 -5.34 14.96 -5.93
N VAL A 179 -5.92 14.63 -7.09
CA VAL A 179 -5.55 13.43 -7.86
C VAL A 179 -4.05 13.42 -8.18
N LEU A 180 -3.49 14.53 -8.65
CA LEU A 180 -2.06 14.64 -8.95
C LEU A 180 -1.19 14.44 -7.71
N SER A 181 -1.58 15.02 -6.57
CA SER A 181 -0.91 14.82 -5.28
C SER A 181 -0.89 13.35 -4.87
N TRP A 182 -2.02 12.64 -5.01
CA TRP A 182 -2.09 11.21 -4.68
C TRP A 182 -1.27 10.34 -5.64
N ILE A 183 -1.25 10.65 -6.93
CA ILE A 183 -0.40 9.96 -7.92
C ILE A 183 1.09 10.12 -7.55
N ILE A 184 1.52 11.34 -7.21
CA ILE A 184 2.91 11.61 -6.81
C ILE A 184 3.23 10.89 -5.49
N PHE A 185 2.35 10.96 -4.49
CA PHE A 185 2.55 10.31 -3.20
C PHE A 185 2.71 8.78 -3.34
N PHE A 186 1.81 8.13 -4.06
CA PHE A 186 1.92 6.69 -4.31
C PHE A 186 3.09 6.33 -5.23
N GLY A 187 3.39 7.16 -6.25
CA GLY A 187 4.56 6.97 -7.10
C GLY A 187 5.87 7.00 -6.32
N ILE A 188 6.01 7.94 -5.36
CA ILE A 188 7.19 8.02 -4.48
C ILE A 188 7.28 6.80 -3.56
N ILE A 189 6.15 6.38 -2.97
CA ILE A 189 6.11 5.19 -2.09
C ILE A 189 6.54 3.94 -2.86
N VAL A 190 6.00 3.72 -4.07
CA VAL A 190 6.34 2.57 -4.91
C VAL A 190 7.78 2.63 -5.42
N TYR A 191 8.34 3.82 -5.67
CA TYR A 191 9.73 3.97 -6.10
C TYR A 191 10.75 3.79 -4.96
N LYS A 192 10.31 3.94 -3.71
CA LYS A 192 11.16 3.84 -2.50
C LYS A 192 11.06 2.48 -1.79
N LEU A 193 10.04 1.69 -2.10
CA LEU A 193 9.92 0.27 -1.75
C LEU A 193 10.63 -0.59 -2.80
#